data_AF-A0AAE4SKB0-F1
#
_entry.id   AF-A0AAE4SKB0-F1
#
_cell.length_a   1.000
_cell.length_b   1.000
_cell.length_c   1.000
_cell.angle_alpha   90.00
_cell.angle_beta   90.00
_cell.angle_gamma   90.00
#
_symmetry.space_group_name_H-M   'P 1'
#
loop_
_entity.id
_entity.type
_entity.pdbx_description
1 polymer ?
#
loop_
_entity_poly.entity_id
_entity_poly.type
_entity_poly.pdbx_seq_one_letter_code
_entity_poly.pdbx_strand_id
1 'polypeptide(L)'
;MSLSPPGVRLFYDPRGHHAGAINELCWGLEEQGVPCQTITYDGGGDAAALGALAARSSPLRVGIGLSASGEIALTHAQLPADAPLATGHVTDSDDHLRTLGANAGQLVKVLPLSERN
;
A
#
# COMPACT_ATOMS: atom_id res chain seq x y z
N MET A 1 -21.75 -16.27 -6.36
CA MET A 1 -20.35 -15.98 -5.97
C MET A 1 -20.32 -14.53 -5.53
N SER A 2 -20.10 -14.25 -4.25
CA SER A 2 -19.92 -12.87 -3.77
C SER A 2 -18.53 -12.42 -4.21
N LEU A 3 -18.45 -11.53 -5.20
CA LEU A 3 -17.19 -10.88 -5.56
C LEU A 3 -16.88 -9.90 -4.42
N SER A 4 -15.73 -10.08 -3.76
CA SER A 4 -15.24 -9.08 -2.80
C SER A 4 -15.21 -7.71 -3.48
N PRO A 5 -15.62 -6.63 -2.78
CA PRO A 5 -15.63 -5.30 -3.37
C PRO A 5 -14.22 -4.94 -3.89
N PRO A 6 -14.12 -4.19 -5.00
CA PRO A 6 -12.83 -3.77 -5.52
C PRO A 6 -12.12 -2.89 -4.50
N GLY A 7 -10.84 -3.16 -4.25
CA GLY A 7 -10.04 -2.45 -3.26
C GLY A 7 -8.57 -2.41 -3.62
N VAL A 8 -7.86 -1.45 -3.02
CA VAL A 8 -6.40 -1.42 -3.03
C VAL A 8 -5.90 -2.60 -2.22
N ARG A 9 -4.89 -3.28 -2.74
CA ARG A 9 -4.28 -4.41 -2.05
C ARG A 9 -3.02 -3.96 -1.34
N LEU A 10 -2.86 -4.39 -0.10
CA LEU A 10 -1.66 -4.20 0.71
C LEU A 10 -1.06 -5.58 0.95
N PHE A 11 0.03 -5.90 0.25
CA PHE A 11 0.77 -7.13 0.47
C PHE A 11 1.83 -6.89 1.54
N TYR A 12 1.88 -7.74 2.56
CA TYR A 12 2.86 -7.61 3.63
C TYR A 12 3.51 -8.95 3.99
N ASP A 13 4.79 -8.89 4.36
CA ASP A 13 5.50 -10.05 4.91
C ASP A 13 5.11 -10.22 6.40
N PRO A 14 4.51 -11.36 6.79
CA PRO A 14 4.06 -11.58 8.16
C PRO A 14 5.19 -11.58 9.20
N ARG A 15 6.44 -11.76 8.78
CA ARG A 15 7.62 -11.80 9.69
C ARG A 15 7.95 -10.42 10.28
N GLY A 16 7.45 -9.33 9.69
CA GLY A 16 7.74 -7.97 10.14
C GLY A 16 6.94 -7.51 11.38
N HIS A 17 5.76 -8.09 11.63
CA HIS A 17 4.88 -7.72 12.77
C HIS A 17 4.50 -6.22 12.84
N HIS A 18 4.32 -5.57 11.69
CA HIS A 18 4.10 -4.12 11.56
C HIS A 18 2.62 -3.68 11.60
N ALA A 19 1.84 -4.20 12.55
CA ALA A 19 0.38 -4.00 12.59
C ALA A 19 -0.03 -2.50 12.68
N GLY A 20 0.72 -1.69 13.42
CA GLY A 20 0.46 -0.24 13.54
C GLY A 20 0.51 0.46 12.19
N ALA A 21 1.59 0.25 11.43
CA ALA A 21 1.73 0.85 10.10
C ALA A 21 0.67 0.36 9.10
N ILE A 22 0.27 -0.92 9.18
CA ILE A 22 -0.82 -1.45 8.35
C ILE A 22 -2.14 -0.72 8.64
N ASN A 23 -2.45 -0.45 9.91
CA ASN A 23 -3.66 0.28 10.29
C ASN A 23 -3.63 1.71 9.74
N GLU A 24 -2.52 2.43 9.92
CA GLU A 24 -2.38 3.80 9.42
C GLU A 24 -2.55 3.89 7.89
N LEU A 25 -1.93 2.98 7.14
CA LEU A 25 -2.08 2.91 5.69
C LEU A 25 -3.53 2.62 5.26
N CYS A 26 -4.20 1.69 5.93
CA CYS A 26 -5.59 1.38 5.60
C CYS A 26 -6.57 2.49 6.04
N TRP A 27 -6.32 3.16 7.17
CA TRP A 27 -7.10 4.32 7.59
C TRP A 27 -6.98 5.49 6.61
N GLY A 28 -5.80 5.71 6.03
CA GLY A 28 -5.62 6.74 5.00
C GLY A 28 -6.44 6.44 3.74
N LEU A 29 -6.49 5.18 3.33
CA LEU A 29 -7.37 4.72 2.25
C LEU A 29 -8.86 4.89 2.59
N GLU A 30 -9.25 4.58 3.83
CA GLU A 30 -10.62 4.71 4.33
C GLU A 30 -11.09 6.16 4.38
N GLU A 31 -10.23 7.10 4.77
CA GLU A 31 -10.51 8.55 4.71
C GLU A 31 -10.76 9.03 3.28
N GLN A 32 -10.14 8.37 2.30
CA GLN A 32 -10.44 8.56 0.88
C GLN A 32 -11.66 7.75 0.42
N GLY A 33 -12.34 6.99 1.27
CA GLY A 33 -13.47 6.15 0.88
C GLY A 33 -13.07 5.04 -0.11
N VAL A 34 -11.81 4.60 -0.09
CA VAL A 34 -11.28 3.53 -0.94
C VAL A 34 -11.03 2.28 -0.09
N PRO A 35 -11.60 1.11 -0.43
CA PRO A 35 -11.40 -0.11 0.36
C PRO A 35 -9.93 -0.57 0.38
N CYS A 36 -9.44 -0.93 1.57
CA CYS A 36 -8.13 -1.55 1.81
C CYS A 36 -8.29 -3.06 2.01
N GLN A 37 -7.50 -3.88 1.30
CA GLN A 37 -7.46 -5.33 1.47
C GLN A 37 -6.03 -5.76 1.83
N THR A 38 -5.81 -6.18 3.07
CA THR A 38 -4.52 -6.69 3.53
C THR A 38 -4.37 -8.16 3.15
N ILE A 39 -3.24 -8.51 2.56
CA ILE A 39 -2.93 -9.86 2.08
C ILE A 39 -1.55 -10.22 2.58
N THR A 40 -1.47 -11.29 3.36
CA THR A 40 -0.21 -11.85 3.81
C THR A 40 0.52 -12.50 2.63
N TYR A 41 1.82 -12.22 2.50
CA TYR A 41 2.69 -12.84 1.50
C TYR A 41 3.95 -13.39 2.17
N ASP A 42 4.09 -14.72 2.23
CA ASP A 42 5.16 -15.43 2.92
C ASP A 42 6.38 -15.78 2.04
N GLY A 43 6.31 -15.43 0.75
CA GLY A 43 7.40 -15.63 -0.23
C GLY A 43 8.61 -14.71 -0.01
N GLY A 44 8.53 -13.77 0.92
CA GLY A 44 9.54 -12.72 1.14
C GLY A 44 9.60 -11.71 -0.02
N GLY A 45 10.50 -10.75 0.09
CA GLY A 45 10.71 -9.71 -0.92
C GLY A 45 10.90 -8.33 -0.30
N ASP A 46 11.47 -7.43 -1.09
CA ASP A 46 11.50 -6.01 -0.75
C ASP A 46 10.12 -5.36 -0.93
N ALA A 47 9.98 -4.14 -0.44
CA ALA A 47 8.71 -3.42 -0.49
C ALA A 47 8.24 -3.19 -1.93
N ALA A 48 9.16 -2.94 -2.86
CA ALA A 48 8.86 -2.64 -4.26
C ALA A 48 8.26 -3.87 -4.98
N ALA A 49 8.86 -5.05 -4.80
CA ALA A 49 8.36 -6.32 -5.32
C ALA A 49 6.96 -6.63 -4.77
N LEU A 50 6.76 -6.47 -3.45
CA LEU A 50 5.46 -6.67 -2.81
C LEU A 50 4.41 -5.67 -3.34
N GLY A 51 4.77 -4.40 -3.49
CA GLY A 51 3.89 -3.36 -4.00
C GLY A 51 3.48 -3.63 -5.46
N ALA A 52 4.43 -4.07 -6.29
CA ALA A 52 4.16 -4.42 -7.67
C ALA A 52 3.25 -5.65 -7.80
N LEU A 53 3.42 -6.66 -6.94
CA LEU A 53 2.52 -7.82 -6.84
C LEU A 53 1.12 -7.38 -6.39
N ALA A 54 1.04 -6.54 -5.36
CA ALA A 54 -0.21 -6.01 -4.85
C ALA A 54 -0.97 -5.23 -5.93
N ALA A 55 -0.29 -4.35 -6.65
CA ALA A 55 -0.86 -3.50 -7.69
C ALA A 55 -1.38 -4.32 -8.87
N ARG A 56 -0.60 -5.30 -9.35
CA ARG A 56 -1.02 -6.20 -10.44
C ARG A 56 -2.21 -7.08 -10.07
N SER A 57 -2.33 -7.41 -8.78
CA SER A 57 -3.42 -8.24 -8.31
C SER A 57 -4.69 -7.42 -8.01
N SER A 58 -4.54 -6.15 -7.61
CA SER A 58 -5.68 -5.27 -7.30
C SER A 58 -6.52 -4.96 -8.55
N PRO A 59 -7.87 -5.06 -8.48
CA PRO A 59 -8.72 -4.60 -9.58
C PRO A 59 -8.63 -3.08 -9.80
N LEU A 60 -8.17 -2.32 -8.80
CA LEU A 60 -7.94 -0.87 -8.89
C LEU A 60 -6.54 -0.53 -9.41
N ARG A 61 -5.71 -1.54 -9.72
CA ARG A 61 -4.35 -1.41 -10.25
C ARG A 61 -3.36 -0.65 -9.35
N VAL A 62 -3.77 -0.28 -8.14
CA VAL A 62 -2.94 0.36 -7.11
C VAL A 62 -2.60 -0.67 -6.03
N GLY A 63 -1.36 -0.65 -5.56
CA GLY A 63 -0.90 -1.59 -4.55
C GLY A 63 0.11 -0.97 -3.60
N ILE A 64 0.09 -1.48 -2.37
CA ILE A 64 1.06 -1.16 -1.32
C ILE A 64 1.81 -2.45 -0.97
N GLY A 65 3.13 -2.37 -0.88
CA GLY A 65 4.00 -3.43 -0.38
C GLY A 65 4.61 -3.04 0.95
N LEU A 66 4.62 -3.97 1.92
CA LEU A 66 5.27 -3.80 3.22
C LEU A 66 6.20 -4.98 3.49
N SER A 67 7.49 -4.74 3.42
CA SER A 67 8.53 -5.75 3.64
C SER A 67 8.66 -6.12 5.12
N ALA A 68 9.33 -7.25 5.40
CA ALA A 68 9.63 -7.67 6.77
C ALA A 68 10.52 -6.65 7.50
N SER A 69 11.45 -6.00 6.80
CA SER A 69 12.33 -4.96 7.34
C SER A 69 11.61 -3.67 7.71
N GLY A 70 10.37 -3.48 7.22
CA GLY A 70 9.58 -2.29 7.51
C GLY A 70 9.61 -1.24 6.39
N GLU A 71 10.25 -1.51 5.26
CA GLU A 71 10.11 -0.64 4.07
C GLU A 71 8.71 -0.77 3.47
N ILE A 72 8.17 0.35 3.03
CA ILE A 72 6.84 0.48 2.42
C ILE A 72 6.99 1.05 1.00
N ALA A 73 6.24 0.51 0.04
CA ALA A 73 6.20 1.03 -1.32
C ALA A 73 4.76 1.12 -1.82
N LEU A 74 4.36 2.31 -2.27
CA LEU A 74 3.13 2.57 -3.01
C LEU A 74 3.45 2.58 -4.51
N THR A 75 2.71 1.82 -5.31
CA THR A 75 2.90 1.78 -6.76
C THR A 75 1.59 1.55 -7.52
N HIS A 76 1.68 1.64 -8.85
CA HIS A 76 0.62 1.35 -9.80
C HIS A 76 1.08 0.25 -10.77
N ALA A 77 0.14 -0.58 -11.24
CA ALA A 77 0.44 -1.75 -12.07
C ALA A 77 1.05 -1.43 -13.45
N GLN A 78 1.07 -0.17 -13.86
CA GLN A 78 1.72 0.30 -15.10
C GLN A 78 3.15 0.80 -14.89
N LEU A 79 3.59 0.98 -13.64
CA LEU A 79 4.95 1.40 -13.34
C LEU A 79 5.91 0.20 -13.36
N PRO A 80 7.21 0.42 -13.66
CA PRO A 80 8.25 -0.58 -13.46
C PRO A 80 8.27 -1.08 -12.01
N ALA A 81 8.54 -2.37 -11.82
CA ALA A 81 8.48 -3.00 -10.50
C ALA A 81 9.53 -2.45 -9.52
N ASP A 82 10.62 -1.91 -10.05
CA ASP A 82 11.77 -1.30 -9.35
C ASP A 82 11.64 0.22 -9.17
N ALA A 83 10.56 0.83 -9.66
CA ALA A 83 10.31 2.27 -9.57
C ALA A 83 8.93 2.55 -8.92
N PRO A 84 8.79 2.31 -7.60
CA PRO A 84 7.56 2.64 -6.89
C PRO A 84 7.30 4.14 -6.94
N LEU A 85 6.03 4.52 -6.91
CA LEU A 85 5.60 5.91 -7.00
C LEU A 85 5.99 6.70 -5.74
N ALA A 86 5.88 6.07 -4.57
CA ALA A 86 6.30 6.62 -3.29
C ALA A 86 6.77 5.51 -2.36
N THR A 87 7.71 5.83 -1.47
CA THR A 87 8.30 4.91 -0.50
C THR A 87 8.21 5.47 0.91
N GLY A 88 8.10 4.63 1.92
CA GLY A 88 8.13 5.02 3.32
C GLY A 88 8.74 3.94 4.20
N HIS A 89 8.72 4.14 5.50
CA HIS A 89 9.18 3.15 6.47
C HIS A 89 8.23 3.09 7.65
N VAL A 90 8.11 1.92 8.30
CA VAL A 90 7.25 1.74 9.50
C VAL A 90 7.66 2.59 10.70
N THR A 91 8.84 3.22 10.65
CA THR A 91 9.32 4.16 11.66
C THR A 91 8.96 5.61 11.35
N ASP A 92 8.33 5.87 10.20
CA ASP A 92 7.73 7.17 9.89
C ASP A 92 6.62 7.46 10.92
N SER A 93 6.25 8.73 11.08
CA SER A 93 5.15 9.10 11.97
C SER A 93 3.81 8.50 11.50
N ASP A 94 2.89 8.31 12.44
CA ASP A 94 1.53 7.84 12.12
C ASP A 94 0.88 8.73 11.05
N ASP A 95 1.04 10.06 11.12
CA ASP A 95 0.54 11.02 10.12
C ASP A 95 1.16 10.82 8.73
N HIS A 96 2.44 10.45 8.65
CA HIS A 96 3.11 10.15 7.37
C HIS A 96 2.60 8.84 6.77
N LEU A 97 2.39 7.83 7.60
CA LEU A 97 1.83 6.54 7.19
C LEU A 97 0.38 6.69 6.75
N ARG A 98 -0.41 7.48 7.50
CA ARG A 98 -1.78 7.85 7.14
C ARG A 98 -1.83 8.55 5.80
N THR A 99 -0.95 9.53 5.59
CA THR A 99 -0.86 10.27 4.33
C THR A 99 -0.43 9.37 3.18
N LEU A 100 0.49 8.41 3.41
CA LEU A 100 0.86 7.43 2.39
C LEU A 100 -0.32 6.54 1.98
N GLY A 101 -1.17 6.16 2.95
CA GLY A 101 -2.46 5.50 2.69
C GLY A 101 -3.41 6.39 1.88
N ALA A 102 -3.57 7.64 2.27
CA ALA A 102 -4.39 8.61 1.55
C ALA A 102 -3.92 8.82 0.10
N ASN A 103 -2.62 8.87 -0.13
CA ASN A 103 -2.01 8.97 -1.46
C ASN A 103 -2.38 7.77 -2.34
N ALA A 104 -2.49 6.57 -1.78
CA ALA A 104 -2.99 5.40 -2.52
C ALA A 104 -4.45 5.59 -2.95
N GLY A 105 -5.30 6.17 -2.10
CA GLY A 105 -6.69 6.49 -2.42
C GLY A 105 -6.83 7.61 -3.46
N GLN A 106 -6.00 8.67 -3.35
CA GLN A 106 -5.93 9.75 -4.33
C GLN A 106 -5.48 9.24 -5.70
N LEU A 107 -4.50 8.31 -5.73
CA LEU A 107 -4.04 7.68 -6.96
C LEU A 107 -5.16 6.90 -7.67
N VAL A 108 -5.98 6.15 -6.92
CA VAL A 108 -7.19 5.47 -7.46
C VAL A 108 -8.18 6.48 -8.05
N LYS A 109 -8.35 7.63 -7.39
CA LYS A 109 -9.28 8.69 -7.80
C LYS A 109 -8.72 9.66 -8.84
N VAL A 110 -7.46 9.50 -9.24
CA VAL A 110 -6.76 10.42 -10.17
C VAL A 110 -6.74 11.86 -9.62
N LEU A 111 -6.39 12.00 -8.34
CA LEU A 111 -6.20 13.28 -7.67
C LEU A 111 -4.70 13.56 -7.44
N PRO A 112 -4.30 14.84 -7.29
CA PRO A 112 -2.96 15.17 -6.83
C PRO A 112 -2.64 14.51 -5.48
N LEU A 113 -1.39 14.06 -5.33
CA LEU A 113 -0.94 13.41 -4.10
C LEU A 113 -0.64 14.45 -3.02
N SER A 114 -1.01 14.14 -1.77
CA SER A 114 -0.67 14.96 -0.61
C SER A 114 0.82 14.89 -0.28
N GLU A 115 1.37 16.03 0.16
CA GLU A 115 2.73 16.11 0.67
C GLU A 115 2.86 15.39 2.02
N ARG A 116 4.03 14.79 2.25
CA ARG A 116 4.39 14.11 3.49
C ARG A 116 5.40 15.00 4.22
N ASN A 117 4.92 15.86 5.11
CA ASN A 117 5.69 16.87 5.84
C ASN A 117 6.18 16.37 7.19
#